data_AF-A0A7V9S571-F1
#
_entry.id   AF-A0A7V9S571-F1
#
_cell.length_a   1.000
_cell.length_b   1.000
_cell.length_c   1.000
_cell.angle_alpha   90.00
_cell.angle_beta   90.00
_cell.angle_gamma   90.00
#
_symmetry.space_group_name_H-M   'P 1'
#
loop_
_entity.id
_entity.type
_entity.pdbx_description
1 polymer ?
#
loop_
_entity_poly.entity_id
_entity_poly.type
_entity_poly.pdbx_seq_one_letter_code
_entity_poly.pdbx_strand_id
1 'polypeptide(L)'
;MTRYHDISIVTNNAYRLAELINGGCYTNILYYEFHEVVDPTGIYNCLEGLEAFSERSISFYKIFFSSGYIDVQPANIHIAVKLEDEWFIAHDCGSNYYLGYGPTGILKLREACANKNIASFASEDKFEEWLKLKFGSPKKLTISDKKSIDQLQFEKLIKATQFLTNDMQRRPLQYQGLNEENIRDLMLTPINVTFKGRGNAEAKNCNGKTDILVKTKDGLNEHIFELKVWNGIGTLKETIEQLLGYLGWHNNFCGIIMFCYKINFTNILKTAEEHLREYYNFDKSERYIPNEFRFRLQHPTDKFKHIETHLTFVNLKTNLKTNLINSANHKHTTQDDI
;
A
#
# COMPACT_ATOMS: atom_id res chain seq x y z
N MET A 1 -22.64 -2.20 24.18
CA MET A 1 -22.54 -2.35 22.71
C MET A 1 -21.11 -2.81 22.44
N THR A 2 -20.93 -4.07 22.07
CA THR A 2 -19.60 -4.66 21.83
C THR A 2 -18.94 -3.90 20.68
N ARG A 3 -17.72 -3.39 20.91
CA ARG A 3 -16.94 -2.68 19.89
C ARG A 3 -15.93 -3.64 19.28
N TYR A 4 -15.45 -3.32 18.09
CA TYR A 4 -14.36 -4.03 17.44
C TYR A 4 -13.22 -3.06 17.09
N HIS A 5 -12.02 -3.61 16.95
CA HIS A 5 -10.85 -2.94 16.42
C HIS A 5 -10.72 -3.31 14.94
N ASP A 6 -10.84 -2.31 14.06
CA ASP A 6 -10.57 -2.50 12.64
C ASP A 6 -9.05 -2.42 12.41
N ILE A 7 -8.46 -3.54 12.01
CA ILE A 7 -7.03 -3.64 11.72
C ILE A 7 -6.75 -3.88 10.22
N SER A 8 -7.73 -3.63 9.35
CA SER A 8 -7.64 -3.88 7.89
C SER A 8 -6.45 -3.19 7.21
N ILE A 9 -5.95 -2.12 7.82
CA ILE A 9 -4.87 -1.26 7.30
C ILE A 9 -3.47 -1.66 7.76
N VAL A 10 -3.40 -2.59 8.72
CA VAL A 10 -2.16 -3.24 9.10
C VAL A 10 -1.80 -4.21 7.98
N THR A 11 -0.67 -3.96 7.30
CA THR A 11 -0.20 -4.76 6.14
C THR A 11 -0.02 -6.24 6.44
N ASN A 12 0.15 -6.57 7.73
CA ASN A 12 0.35 -7.93 8.23
C ASN A 12 -0.79 -8.32 9.19
N ASN A 13 -2.03 -7.88 8.95
CA ASN A 13 -3.17 -8.05 9.86
C ASN A 13 -3.34 -9.49 10.37
N ALA A 14 -3.40 -10.48 9.48
CA ALA A 14 -3.55 -11.90 9.82
C ALA A 14 -2.32 -12.44 10.56
N TYR A 15 -1.10 -12.04 10.16
CA TYR A 15 0.12 -12.39 10.89
C TYR A 15 0.12 -11.83 12.31
N ARG A 16 -0.30 -10.58 12.49
CA ARG A 16 -0.36 -9.93 13.81
C ARG A 16 -1.37 -10.63 14.71
N LEU A 17 -2.52 -11.04 14.19
CA LEU A 17 -3.49 -11.84 14.94
C LEU A 17 -2.92 -13.22 15.30
N ALA A 18 -2.19 -13.85 14.39
CA ALA A 18 -1.50 -15.12 14.66
C ALA A 18 -0.45 -14.97 15.77
N GLU A 19 0.33 -13.89 15.75
CA GLU A 19 1.31 -13.55 16.80
C GLU A 19 0.64 -13.30 18.15
N LEU A 20 -0.46 -12.55 18.17
CA LEU A 20 -1.24 -12.32 19.40
C LEU A 20 -1.77 -13.64 19.98
N ILE A 21 -2.34 -14.51 19.15
CA ILE A 21 -2.84 -15.83 19.59
C ILE A 21 -1.71 -16.70 20.14
N ASN A 22 -0.57 -16.74 19.46
CA ASN A 22 0.56 -17.59 19.87
C ASN A 22 1.21 -17.10 21.16
N GLY A 23 1.48 -15.79 21.25
CA GLY A 23 2.17 -15.16 22.38
C GLY A 23 1.29 -14.80 23.57
N GLY A 24 -0.04 -14.77 23.39
CA GLY A 24 -1.00 -14.43 24.42
C GLY A 24 -1.44 -15.60 25.30
N CYS A 25 -1.89 -15.28 26.50
CA CYS A 25 -2.56 -16.19 27.44
C CYS A 25 -4.06 -15.92 27.43
N TYR A 26 -4.70 -16.06 26.26
CA TYR A 26 -6.14 -15.91 26.12
C TYR A 26 -6.84 -17.27 26.30
N THR A 27 -7.94 -17.26 27.04
CA THR A 27 -8.77 -18.43 27.37
C THR A 27 -10.04 -18.49 26.51
N ASN A 28 -10.53 -17.34 26.05
CA ASN A 28 -11.69 -17.26 25.17
C ASN A 28 -11.29 -16.68 23.82
N ILE A 29 -11.10 -17.57 22.83
CA ILE A 29 -10.74 -17.17 21.47
C ILE A 29 -11.78 -17.73 20.49
N LEU A 30 -12.26 -16.87 19.60
CA LEU A 30 -13.10 -17.28 18.47
C LEU A 30 -12.49 -16.77 17.18
N TYR A 31 -12.44 -17.63 16.15
CA TYR A 31 -11.98 -17.24 14.82
C TYR A 31 -13.11 -17.41 13.79
N TYR A 32 -13.44 -16.33 13.10
CA TYR A 32 -14.36 -16.32 11.97
C TYR A 32 -13.61 -15.92 10.70
N GLU A 33 -13.82 -16.70 9.65
CA GLU A 33 -13.32 -16.46 8.30
C GLU A 33 -14.49 -16.30 7.34
N PHE A 34 -14.48 -15.23 6.54
CA PHE A 34 -15.52 -14.92 5.56
C PHE A 34 -14.91 -15.01 4.17
N HIS A 35 -15.49 -15.87 3.34
CA HIS A 35 -15.06 -16.12 1.97
C HIS A 35 -15.98 -15.36 1.01
N GLU A 36 -15.55 -14.17 0.59
CA GLU A 36 -16.26 -13.42 -0.45
C GLU A 36 -15.83 -13.95 -1.83
N VAL A 37 -16.66 -14.83 -2.39
CA VAL A 37 -16.42 -15.50 -3.67
C VAL A 37 -16.20 -14.48 -4.80
N VAL A 38 -15.22 -14.76 -5.66
CA VAL A 38 -14.92 -13.98 -6.86
C VAL A 38 -15.14 -14.81 -8.13
N ASP A 39 -15.50 -14.13 -9.21
CA ASP A 39 -15.50 -14.72 -10.54
C ASP A 39 -14.04 -14.93 -11.01
N PRO A 40 -13.61 -16.17 -11.30
CA PRO A 40 -12.25 -16.44 -11.78
C PRO A 40 -11.99 -15.86 -13.18
N THR A 41 -13.02 -15.48 -13.93
CA THR A 41 -12.89 -14.99 -15.30
C THR A 41 -11.98 -13.76 -15.37
N GLY A 42 -10.89 -13.87 -16.13
CA GLY A 42 -9.91 -12.79 -16.31
C GLY A 42 -8.89 -12.66 -15.17
N ILE A 43 -8.92 -13.53 -14.16
CA ILE A 43 -7.90 -13.61 -13.12
C ILE A 43 -6.86 -14.66 -13.53
N TYR A 44 -5.64 -14.20 -13.82
CA TYR A 44 -4.53 -15.06 -14.21
C TYR A 44 -4.20 -16.09 -13.11
N ASN A 45 -4.10 -17.37 -13.49
CA ASN A 45 -3.79 -18.50 -12.61
C ASN A 45 -4.70 -18.63 -11.37
N CYS A 46 -5.96 -18.20 -11.46
CA CYS A 46 -6.88 -18.17 -10.32
C CYS A 46 -7.16 -19.57 -9.76
N LEU A 47 -7.50 -20.53 -10.62
CA LEU A 47 -7.86 -21.88 -10.21
C LEU A 47 -6.63 -22.68 -9.75
N GLU A 48 -5.49 -22.51 -10.42
CA GLU A 48 -4.21 -23.09 -10.01
C GLU A 48 -3.76 -22.52 -8.66
N GLY A 49 -3.97 -21.22 -8.45
CA GLY A 49 -3.72 -20.56 -7.17
C GLY A 49 -4.61 -21.10 -6.05
N LEU A 50 -5.88 -21.38 -6.37
CA LEU A 50 -6.83 -22.00 -5.44
C LEU A 50 -6.41 -23.41 -5.04
N GLU A 51 -6.05 -24.24 -6.01
CA GLU A 51 -5.57 -25.61 -5.79
C GLU A 51 -4.34 -25.59 -4.88
N ALA A 52 -3.32 -24.80 -5.23
CA ALA A 52 -2.08 -24.71 -4.47
C ALA A 52 -2.28 -24.13 -3.05
N PHE A 53 -3.23 -23.20 -2.87
CA PHE A 53 -3.58 -22.71 -1.53
C PHE A 53 -4.26 -23.82 -0.71
N SER A 54 -5.22 -24.51 -1.31
CA SER A 54 -5.99 -25.59 -0.66
C SER A 54 -5.08 -26.71 -0.18
N GLU A 55 -4.10 -27.13 -0.99
CA GLU A 55 -3.08 -28.11 -0.59
C GLU A 55 -2.29 -27.69 0.66
N ARG A 56 -1.92 -26.40 0.75
CA ARG A 56 -1.21 -25.85 1.91
C ARG A 56 -2.11 -25.72 3.14
N SER A 57 -3.42 -25.65 2.93
CA SER A 57 -4.40 -25.27 3.95
C SER A 57 -5.14 -26.45 4.56
N ILE A 58 -5.21 -27.58 3.84
CA ILE A 58 -6.05 -28.75 4.17
C ILE A 58 -5.80 -29.31 5.58
N SER A 59 -4.55 -29.25 6.05
CA SER A 59 -4.17 -29.74 7.39
C SER A 59 -4.82 -28.94 8.53
N PHE A 60 -5.29 -27.73 8.24
CA PHE A 60 -5.95 -26.84 9.19
C PHE A 60 -7.47 -26.95 9.17
N TYR A 61 -8.10 -27.61 8.20
CA TYR A 61 -9.57 -27.63 8.08
C TYR A 61 -10.29 -28.16 9.32
N LYS A 62 -9.62 -29.02 10.10
CA LYS A 62 -10.11 -29.56 11.38
C LYS A 62 -10.45 -28.50 12.44
N ILE A 63 -9.94 -27.28 12.33
CA ILE A 63 -10.26 -26.20 13.29
C ILE A 63 -11.64 -25.62 13.04
N PHE A 64 -12.19 -25.83 11.85
CA PHE A 64 -13.46 -25.26 11.43
C PHE A 64 -14.62 -26.23 11.65
N PHE A 65 -15.67 -25.74 12.29
CA PHE A 65 -16.92 -26.50 12.43
C PHE A 65 -17.69 -26.64 11.12
N SER A 66 -17.44 -25.75 10.15
CA SER A 66 -18.04 -25.73 8.81
C SER A 66 -17.09 -26.24 7.71
N SER A 67 -16.42 -27.37 7.95
CA SER A 67 -15.33 -27.88 7.09
C SER A 67 -15.71 -28.27 5.66
N GLY A 68 -17.00 -28.42 5.33
CA GLY A 68 -17.46 -28.92 4.03
C GLY A 68 -17.34 -27.96 2.84
N TYR A 69 -17.02 -26.68 3.08
CA TYR A 69 -17.07 -25.62 2.05
C TYR A 69 -15.83 -24.69 2.05
N ILE A 70 -14.77 -25.08 2.76
CA ILE A 70 -13.58 -24.24 2.92
C ILE A 70 -12.67 -24.37 1.70
N ASP A 71 -12.30 -23.22 1.15
CA ASP A 71 -11.43 -23.10 -0.04
C ASP A 71 -11.95 -23.89 -1.26
N VAL A 72 -13.27 -24.03 -1.39
CA VAL A 72 -13.91 -24.69 -2.54
C VAL A 72 -14.00 -23.76 -3.76
N GLN A 73 -14.09 -22.45 -3.53
CA GLN A 73 -14.16 -21.44 -4.58
C GLN A 73 -13.12 -20.33 -4.37
N PRO A 74 -12.67 -19.67 -5.45
CA PRO A 74 -11.85 -18.48 -5.34
C PRO A 74 -12.59 -17.40 -4.55
N ALA A 75 -11.98 -16.90 -3.48
CA ALA A 75 -12.56 -15.89 -2.61
C ALA A 75 -11.50 -14.94 -2.05
N ASN A 76 -11.91 -13.68 -1.86
CA ASN A 76 -11.22 -12.77 -0.93
C ASN A 76 -11.61 -13.14 0.49
N ILE A 77 -10.65 -13.09 1.39
CA ILE A 77 -10.83 -13.55 2.77
C ILE A 77 -10.83 -12.36 3.72
N HIS A 78 -11.90 -12.27 4.51
CA HIS A 78 -12.02 -11.35 5.63
C HIS A 78 -12.05 -12.14 6.93
N ILE A 79 -11.56 -11.54 8.02
CA ILE A 79 -11.46 -12.24 9.30
C ILE A 79 -12.07 -11.40 10.42
N ALA A 80 -12.67 -12.10 11.38
CA ALA A 80 -13.03 -11.55 12.67
C ALA A 80 -12.55 -12.49 13.77
N VAL A 81 -11.69 -11.99 14.66
CA VAL A 81 -11.14 -12.75 15.79
C VAL A 81 -11.64 -12.10 17.08
N LYS A 82 -12.19 -12.90 17.98
CA LYS A 82 -12.44 -12.49 19.37
C LYS A 82 -11.27 -12.95 20.22
N LEU A 83 -10.65 -12.03 20.96
CA LEU A 83 -9.65 -12.34 21.98
C LEU A 83 -10.21 -11.83 23.32
N GLU A 84 -10.55 -12.74 24.23
CA GLU A 84 -11.29 -12.45 25.46
C GLU A 84 -12.60 -11.71 25.17
N ASP A 85 -12.68 -10.43 25.50
CA ASP A 85 -13.87 -9.59 25.30
C ASP A 85 -13.74 -8.59 24.15
N GLU A 86 -12.59 -8.57 23.47
CA GLU A 86 -12.32 -7.67 22.37
C GLU A 86 -12.47 -8.38 21.02
N TRP A 87 -13.09 -7.69 20.06
CA TRP A 87 -13.17 -8.14 18.67
C TRP A 87 -12.15 -7.40 17.82
N PHE A 88 -11.45 -8.13 16.97
CA PHE A 88 -10.58 -7.61 15.93
C PHE A 88 -11.15 -8.02 14.59
N ILE A 89 -11.29 -7.08 13.66
CA ILE A 89 -11.77 -7.35 12.31
C ILE A 89 -10.77 -6.86 11.29
N ALA A 90 -10.65 -7.58 10.18
CA ALA A 90 -9.82 -7.17 9.08
C ALA A 90 -10.45 -7.56 7.74
N HIS A 91 -10.67 -6.55 6.91
CA HIS A 91 -11.05 -6.72 5.52
C HIS A 91 -9.83 -7.07 4.67
N ASP A 92 -10.05 -7.83 3.59
CA ASP A 92 -9.05 -8.01 2.52
C ASP A 92 -7.70 -8.52 3.05
N CYS A 93 -7.74 -9.60 3.85
CA CYS A 93 -6.55 -10.19 4.48
C CYS A 93 -5.68 -10.97 3.49
N GLY A 94 -6.16 -11.13 2.26
CA GLY A 94 -5.61 -11.99 1.24
C GLY A 94 -6.74 -12.69 0.50
N SER A 95 -6.36 -13.60 -0.39
CA SER A 95 -7.28 -14.45 -1.11
C SER A 95 -6.81 -15.90 -1.07
N ASN A 96 -7.70 -16.84 -1.30
CA ASN A 96 -7.32 -18.25 -1.42
C ASN A 96 -6.92 -18.64 -2.85
N TYR A 97 -6.93 -17.72 -3.82
CA TYR A 97 -6.63 -18.01 -5.24
C TYR A 97 -5.32 -17.39 -5.74
N TYR A 98 -4.47 -16.92 -4.82
CA TYR A 98 -3.16 -16.36 -5.10
C TYR A 98 -2.17 -16.74 -4.00
N LEU A 99 -0.87 -16.87 -4.31
CA LEU A 99 0.15 -17.36 -3.37
C LEU A 99 1.07 -16.24 -2.82
N GLY A 100 0.51 -15.05 -2.63
CA GLY A 100 1.23 -13.89 -2.12
C GLY A 100 1.41 -13.84 -0.60
N TYR A 101 1.74 -12.63 -0.12
CA TYR A 101 1.98 -12.35 1.30
C TYR A 101 0.71 -12.49 2.17
N GLY A 102 -0.40 -11.86 1.78
CA GLY A 102 -1.68 -11.97 2.49
C GLY A 102 -2.19 -13.42 2.68
N PRO A 103 -2.28 -14.22 1.60
CA PRO A 103 -2.62 -15.65 1.66
C PRO A 103 -1.75 -16.43 2.67
N THR A 104 -0.46 -16.13 2.72
CA THR A 104 0.45 -16.77 3.71
C THR A 104 0.15 -16.30 5.14
N GLY A 105 -0.31 -15.07 5.34
CA GLY A 105 -0.80 -14.58 6.63
C GLY A 105 -2.04 -15.33 7.11
N ILE A 106 -2.97 -15.65 6.22
CA ILE A 106 -4.16 -16.46 6.54
C ILE A 106 -3.74 -17.86 7.00
N LEU A 107 -2.81 -18.50 6.30
CA LEU A 107 -2.28 -19.80 6.71
C LEU A 107 -1.59 -19.74 8.08
N LYS A 108 -0.86 -18.66 8.38
CA LYS A 108 -0.27 -18.45 9.72
C LYS A 108 -1.30 -18.27 10.81
N LEU A 109 -2.41 -17.60 10.51
CA LEU A 109 -3.53 -17.48 11.45
C LEU A 109 -4.21 -18.83 11.70
N ARG A 110 -4.51 -19.59 10.62
CA ARG A 110 -5.06 -20.95 10.73
C ARG A 110 -4.12 -21.88 11.51
N GLU A 111 -2.81 -21.79 11.29
CA GLU A 111 -1.77 -22.53 12.04
C GLU A 111 -1.80 -22.17 13.54
N ALA A 112 -1.82 -20.88 13.89
CA ALA A 112 -1.92 -20.44 15.29
C ALA A 112 -3.19 -20.96 15.96
N CYS A 113 -4.31 -20.92 15.25
CA CYS A 113 -5.59 -21.48 15.70
C CYS A 113 -5.51 -23.00 15.92
N ALA A 114 -4.90 -23.73 14.99
CA ALA A 114 -4.71 -25.18 15.12
C ALA A 114 -3.82 -25.56 16.30
N ASN A 115 -2.72 -24.83 16.51
CA ASN A 115 -1.78 -25.09 17.62
C ASN A 115 -2.42 -24.89 19.00
N LYS A 116 -3.38 -23.97 19.10
CA LYS A 116 -4.11 -23.67 20.35
C LYS A 116 -5.46 -24.39 20.44
N ASN A 117 -5.80 -25.26 19.48
CA ASN A 117 -7.10 -25.94 19.37
C ASN A 117 -8.30 -24.98 19.42
N ILE A 118 -8.21 -23.86 18.69
CA ILE A 118 -9.23 -22.82 18.67
C ILE A 118 -10.39 -23.21 17.76
N ALA A 119 -11.61 -23.09 18.30
CA ALA A 119 -12.86 -23.22 17.58
C ALA A 119 -13.01 -22.14 16.49
N SER A 120 -13.15 -22.56 15.24
CA SER A 120 -13.21 -21.66 14.09
C SER A 120 -14.47 -21.85 13.23
N PHE A 121 -14.89 -20.80 12.54
CA PHE A 121 -16.06 -20.79 11.67
C PHE A 121 -15.69 -20.18 10.32
N ALA A 122 -16.02 -20.87 9.24
CA ALA A 122 -15.98 -20.32 7.89
C ALA A 122 -17.41 -20.01 7.43
N SER A 123 -17.62 -18.86 6.79
CA SER A 123 -18.89 -18.43 6.21
C SER A 123 -18.70 -17.80 4.83
N GLU A 124 -19.70 -17.93 3.97
CA GLU A 124 -19.81 -17.19 2.69
C GLU A 124 -20.71 -15.95 2.83
N ASP A 125 -21.20 -15.65 4.03
CA ASP A 125 -21.99 -14.45 4.30
C ASP A 125 -21.21 -13.20 3.95
N LYS A 126 -21.91 -12.16 3.47
CA LYS A 126 -21.30 -10.85 3.25
C LYS A 126 -20.80 -10.29 4.57
N PHE A 127 -19.49 -10.08 4.65
CA PHE A 127 -18.84 -9.66 5.88
C PHE A 127 -19.44 -8.37 6.48
N GLU A 128 -19.75 -7.39 5.64
CA GLU A 128 -20.41 -6.14 6.05
C GLU A 128 -21.81 -6.35 6.66
N GLU A 129 -22.58 -7.29 6.12
CA GLU A 129 -23.91 -7.62 6.64
C GLU A 129 -23.78 -8.31 8.01
N TRP A 130 -22.79 -9.21 8.16
CA TRP A 130 -22.48 -9.83 9.44
C TRP A 130 -22.02 -8.81 10.48
N LEU A 131 -21.14 -7.88 10.13
CA LEU A 131 -20.72 -6.78 11.01
C LEU A 131 -21.92 -5.96 11.47
N LYS A 132 -22.81 -5.61 10.53
CA LYS A 132 -24.05 -4.88 10.81
C LYS A 132 -24.98 -5.62 11.76
N LEU A 133 -25.15 -6.93 11.58
CA LEU A 133 -26.01 -7.75 12.44
C LEU A 133 -25.40 -7.92 13.83
N LYS A 134 -24.08 -8.13 13.92
CA LYS A 134 -23.39 -8.43 15.17
C LYS A 134 -23.12 -7.21 16.03
N PHE A 135 -22.72 -6.10 15.41
CA PHE A 135 -22.31 -4.88 16.10
C PHE A 135 -23.32 -3.74 15.97
N GLY A 136 -24.38 -3.95 15.19
CA GLY A 136 -25.38 -2.94 14.85
C GLY A 136 -25.02 -2.17 13.58
N SER A 137 -25.97 -1.36 13.09
CA SER A 137 -25.70 -0.51 11.93
C SER A 137 -24.55 0.46 12.21
N PRO A 138 -23.58 0.61 11.28
CA PRO A 138 -22.52 1.59 11.47
C PRO A 138 -23.15 2.96 11.72
N LYS A 139 -22.74 3.62 12.80
CA LYS A 139 -23.12 5.02 13.03
C LYS A 139 -22.79 5.82 11.76
N LYS A 140 -23.65 6.77 11.40
CA LYS A 140 -23.36 7.71 10.30
C LYS A 140 -21.95 8.27 10.53
N LEU A 141 -21.04 8.00 9.58
CA LEU A 141 -19.61 8.27 9.75
C LEU A 141 -19.42 9.70 10.24
N THR A 142 -18.77 9.84 11.40
CA THR A 142 -18.40 11.15 11.91
C THR A 142 -17.33 11.76 11.00
N ILE A 143 -17.09 13.07 11.12
CA ILE A 143 -15.99 13.73 10.41
C ILE A 143 -14.63 13.06 10.73
N SER A 144 -14.45 12.63 11.98
CA SER A 144 -13.27 11.89 12.43
C SER A 144 -13.13 10.53 11.73
N ASP A 145 -14.22 9.78 11.60
CA ASP A 145 -14.19 8.46 10.94
C ASP A 145 -13.87 8.60 9.45
N LYS A 146 -14.46 9.61 8.79
CA LYS A 146 -14.15 9.91 7.38
C LYS A 146 -12.69 10.31 7.20
N LYS A 147 -12.16 11.16 8.08
CA LYS A 147 -10.74 11.56 8.04
C LYS A 147 -9.83 10.36 8.28
N SER A 148 -10.19 9.46 9.19
CA SER A 148 -9.46 8.22 9.42
C SER A 148 -9.48 7.35 8.16
N ILE A 149 -10.64 7.06 7.57
CA ILE A 149 -10.73 6.28 6.33
C ILE A 149 -9.93 6.90 5.19
N ASP A 150 -9.99 8.22 5.04
CA ASP A 150 -9.23 8.96 4.02
C ASP A 150 -7.72 8.80 4.22
N GLN A 151 -7.24 8.94 5.46
CA GLN A 151 -5.85 8.67 5.84
C GLN A 151 -5.44 7.23 5.50
N LEU A 152 -6.31 6.27 5.82
CA LEU A 152 -6.05 4.85 5.56
C LEU A 152 -5.92 4.54 4.06
N GLN A 153 -6.77 5.16 3.23
CA GLN A 153 -6.66 5.04 1.78
C GLN A 153 -5.38 5.70 1.26
N PHE A 154 -4.99 6.84 1.82
CA PHE A 154 -3.75 7.52 1.45
C PHE A 154 -2.50 6.72 1.81
N GLU A 155 -2.44 6.10 2.99
CA GLU A 155 -1.36 5.18 3.36
C GLU A 155 -1.30 3.95 2.46
N LYS A 156 -2.46 3.42 2.03
CA LYS A 156 -2.51 2.34 1.03
C LYS A 156 -1.94 2.80 -0.32
N LEU A 157 -2.14 4.07 -0.70
CA LEU A 157 -1.58 4.64 -1.91
C LEU A 157 -0.07 4.81 -1.85
N ILE A 158 0.47 5.31 -0.72
CA ILE A 158 1.92 5.35 -0.49
C ILE A 158 2.53 3.95 -0.63
N LYS A 159 1.92 2.93 -0.04
CA LYS A 159 2.40 1.54 -0.18
C LYS A 159 2.36 1.05 -1.63
N ALA A 160 1.36 1.45 -2.41
CA ALA A 160 1.28 1.10 -3.83
C ALA A 160 2.43 1.73 -4.64
N THR A 161 2.76 3.01 -4.38
CA THR A 161 3.88 3.68 -5.08
C THR A 161 5.24 3.11 -4.68
N GLN A 162 5.38 2.66 -3.42
CA GLN A 162 6.60 2.03 -2.91
C GLN A 162 7.04 0.79 -3.71
N PHE A 163 6.13 0.05 -4.36
CA PHE A 163 6.52 -1.07 -5.22
C PHE A 163 7.44 -0.62 -6.36
N LEU A 164 7.03 0.40 -7.12
CA LEU A 164 7.82 0.88 -8.26
C LEU A 164 9.03 1.70 -7.79
N THR A 165 8.90 2.55 -6.78
CA THR A 165 10.05 3.36 -6.32
C THR A 165 11.17 2.51 -5.72
N ASN A 166 10.85 1.39 -5.05
CA ASN A 166 11.86 0.43 -4.59
C ASN A 166 12.52 -0.30 -5.76
N ASP A 167 11.75 -0.68 -6.77
CA ASP A 167 12.27 -1.36 -7.95
C ASP A 167 13.21 -0.45 -8.76
N MET A 168 12.82 0.81 -8.94
CA MET A 168 13.63 1.87 -9.53
C MET A 168 14.99 2.02 -8.84
N GLN A 169 15.01 1.99 -7.51
CA GLN A 169 16.26 2.10 -6.74
C GLN A 169 17.12 0.83 -6.81
N ARG A 170 16.51 -0.35 -6.98
CA ARG A 170 17.24 -1.62 -7.17
C ARG A 170 17.82 -1.73 -8.59
N ARG A 171 17.12 -1.21 -9.59
CA ARG A 171 17.47 -1.34 -11.01
C ARG A 171 17.56 0.03 -11.72
N PRO A 172 18.35 0.99 -11.20
CA PRO A 172 18.32 2.39 -11.68
C PRO A 172 18.72 2.55 -13.14
N LEU A 173 19.49 1.60 -13.70
CA LEU A 173 19.84 1.55 -15.12
C LEU A 173 18.62 1.41 -16.05
N GLN A 174 17.57 0.69 -15.62
CA GLN A 174 16.38 0.45 -16.43
C GLN A 174 15.47 1.67 -16.54
N TYR A 175 15.67 2.66 -15.67
CA TYR A 175 14.86 3.87 -15.59
C TYR A 175 15.64 5.13 -15.98
N GLN A 176 16.87 4.98 -16.51
CA GLN A 176 17.64 6.10 -17.02
C GLN A 176 16.96 6.73 -18.23
N GLY A 177 16.92 8.07 -18.25
CA GLY A 177 16.36 8.83 -19.37
C GLY A 177 14.84 8.83 -19.47
N LEU A 178 14.12 8.10 -18.61
CA LEU A 178 12.66 8.22 -18.52
C LEU A 178 12.29 9.61 -17.99
N ASN A 179 11.32 10.23 -18.64
CA ASN A 179 10.75 11.48 -18.16
C ASN A 179 9.65 11.22 -17.12
N GLU A 180 9.11 12.29 -16.56
CA GLU A 180 8.06 12.24 -15.54
C GLU A 180 6.80 11.51 -16.05
N GLU A 181 6.42 11.72 -17.31
CA GLU A 181 5.24 11.08 -17.92
C GLU A 181 5.42 9.57 -18.05
N ASN A 182 6.60 9.12 -18.49
CA ASN A 182 6.92 7.71 -18.58
C ASN A 182 6.83 7.03 -17.21
N ILE A 183 7.36 7.67 -16.17
CA ILE A 183 7.32 7.12 -14.82
C ILE A 183 5.90 7.13 -14.26
N ARG A 184 5.12 8.18 -14.51
CA ARG A 184 3.70 8.25 -14.14
C ARG A 184 2.92 7.06 -14.72
N ASP A 185 3.07 6.80 -16.02
CA ASP A 185 2.34 5.73 -16.69
C ASP A 185 2.74 4.34 -16.15
N LEU A 186 4.03 4.15 -15.83
CA LEU A 186 4.50 2.94 -15.14
C LEU A 186 3.92 2.83 -13.71
N MET A 187 3.87 3.95 -12.97
CA MET A 187 3.38 4.02 -11.59
C MET A 187 1.89 3.67 -11.48
N LEU A 188 1.10 3.93 -12.53
CA LEU A 188 -0.29 3.51 -12.58
C LEU A 188 -0.48 2.00 -12.50
N THR A 189 0.51 1.18 -12.88
CA THR A 189 0.40 -0.28 -12.81
C THR A 189 0.20 -0.80 -11.38
N PRO A 190 1.14 -0.58 -10.43
CA PRO A 190 0.94 -1.03 -9.05
C PRO A 190 -0.23 -0.30 -8.36
N ILE A 191 -0.50 0.96 -8.71
CA ILE A 191 -1.64 1.71 -8.18
C ILE A 191 -2.95 1.08 -8.62
N ASN A 192 -3.14 0.78 -9.91
CA ASN A 192 -4.40 0.25 -10.42
C ASN A 192 -4.64 -1.20 -10.02
N VAL A 193 -3.58 -1.98 -9.77
CA VAL A 193 -3.72 -3.27 -9.07
C VAL A 193 -4.28 -3.05 -7.66
N THR A 194 -3.72 -2.11 -6.89
CA THR A 194 -4.11 -1.86 -5.50
C THR A 194 -5.50 -1.21 -5.38
N PHE A 195 -5.84 -0.33 -6.30
CA PHE A 195 -7.04 0.51 -6.27
C PHE A 195 -8.13 0.08 -7.27
N LYS A 196 -7.99 -1.09 -7.91
CA LYS A 196 -8.96 -1.65 -8.86
C LYS A 196 -9.28 -0.67 -10.01
N GLY A 197 -8.24 -0.13 -10.64
CA GLY A 197 -8.37 0.76 -11.81
C GLY A 197 -8.79 2.21 -11.52
N ARG A 198 -8.85 2.64 -10.25
CA ARG A 198 -9.25 4.01 -9.87
C ARG A 198 -8.16 5.07 -10.00
N GLY A 199 -6.93 4.68 -10.33
CA GLY A 199 -5.81 5.58 -10.58
C GLY A 199 -5.81 6.08 -12.02
N ASN A 200 -5.68 7.38 -12.19
CA ASN A 200 -5.69 8.06 -13.48
C ASN A 200 -4.42 8.91 -13.64
N ALA A 201 -3.88 8.93 -14.84
CA ALA A 201 -2.95 9.98 -15.26
C ALA A 201 -3.77 11.21 -15.63
N GLU A 202 -3.50 12.36 -15.02
CA GLU A 202 -4.16 13.60 -15.42
C GLU A 202 -3.50 14.14 -16.71
N ALA A 203 -3.87 13.58 -17.86
CA ALA A 203 -3.44 14.08 -19.15
C ALA A 203 -4.47 15.09 -19.70
N LYS A 204 -4.01 16.33 -19.95
CA LYS A 204 -4.70 17.46 -20.62
C LYS A 204 -5.60 18.32 -19.72
N ASN A 205 -5.01 19.28 -19.03
CA ASN A 205 -5.52 20.66 -18.97
C ASN A 205 -4.32 21.61 -18.86
N CYS A 206 -4.37 22.68 -19.67
CA CYS A 206 -3.33 23.65 -20.00
C CYS A 206 -2.29 23.94 -18.91
N ASN A 207 -1.00 23.78 -19.26
CA ASN A 207 0.25 24.12 -18.53
C ASN A 207 1.16 22.96 -18.08
N GLY A 208 0.89 21.73 -18.54
CA GLY A 208 1.78 20.57 -18.39
C GLY A 208 1.54 19.83 -17.08
N LYS A 209 1.21 18.53 -17.10
CA LYS A 209 0.89 17.79 -15.87
C LYS A 209 1.35 16.33 -15.92
N THR A 210 2.11 15.96 -14.90
CA THR A 210 2.69 14.62 -14.67
C THR A 210 2.06 13.94 -13.44
N ASP A 211 0.83 14.34 -13.10
CA ASP A 211 0.12 13.93 -11.88
C ASP A 211 -0.55 12.57 -11.96
N ILE A 212 -0.60 11.91 -10.80
CA ILE A 212 -1.43 10.75 -10.54
C ILE A 212 -2.59 11.17 -9.64
N LEU A 213 -3.81 10.86 -10.08
CA LEU A 213 -5.03 11.10 -9.33
C LEU A 213 -5.69 9.75 -9.02
N VAL A 214 -5.92 9.48 -7.74
CA VAL A 214 -6.62 8.27 -7.28
C VAL A 214 -7.90 8.66 -6.57
N LYS A 215 -9.04 8.21 -7.11
CA LYS A 215 -10.35 8.44 -6.49
C LYS A 215 -10.59 7.47 -5.35
N THR A 216 -11.16 7.95 -4.24
CA THR A 216 -11.70 7.08 -3.20
C THR A 216 -12.86 6.24 -3.72
N LYS A 217 -13.22 5.15 -3.03
CA LYS A 217 -14.21 4.17 -3.52
C LYS A 217 -15.59 4.81 -3.74
N ASP A 218 -15.91 5.82 -2.93
CA ASP A 218 -17.14 6.62 -3.01
C ASP A 218 -17.06 7.77 -4.02
N GLY A 219 -15.90 8.02 -4.62
CA GLY A 219 -15.67 9.12 -5.57
C GLY A 219 -15.73 10.52 -4.96
N LEU A 220 -15.77 10.63 -3.63
CA LEU A 220 -15.93 11.92 -2.93
C LEU A 220 -14.61 12.63 -2.66
N ASN A 221 -13.51 11.88 -2.59
CA ASN A 221 -12.17 12.41 -2.39
C ASN A 221 -11.21 11.90 -3.47
N GLU A 222 -10.16 12.68 -3.67
CA GLU A 222 -9.10 12.37 -4.61
C GLU A 222 -7.75 12.55 -3.89
N HIS A 223 -6.85 11.59 -4.09
CA HIS A 223 -5.45 11.72 -3.67
C HIS A 223 -4.62 12.05 -4.89
N ILE A 224 -3.83 13.11 -4.77
CA ILE A 224 -2.98 13.61 -5.85
C ILE A 224 -1.53 13.33 -5.49
N PHE A 225 -0.78 12.77 -6.43
CA PHE A 225 0.67 12.63 -6.37
C PHE A 225 1.31 13.37 -7.54
N GLU A 226 2.12 14.36 -7.23
CA GLU A 226 2.94 15.07 -8.23
C GLU A 226 4.29 14.38 -8.38
N LEU A 227 4.70 14.15 -9.62
CA LEU A 227 5.94 13.47 -9.97
C LEU A 227 6.90 14.46 -10.63
N LYS A 228 8.10 14.66 -10.06
CA LYS A 228 9.10 15.57 -10.63
C LYS A 228 10.50 14.99 -10.70
N VAL A 229 11.28 15.44 -11.68
CA VAL A 229 12.73 15.23 -11.70
C VAL A 229 13.43 16.30 -10.87
N TRP A 230 14.15 15.88 -9.83
CA TRP A 230 14.87 16.81 -8.97
C TRP A 230 15.99 17.53 -9.72
N ASN A 231 15.90 18.87 -9.78
CA ASN A 231 16.96 19.73 -10.30
C ASN A 231 17.50 20.74 -9.28
N GLY A 232 17.00 20.71 -8.06
CA GLY A 232 17.37 21.60 -6.96
C GLY A 232 16.14 21.94 -6.12
N ILE A 233 16.35 22.76 -5.09
CA ILE A 233 15.26 23.11 -4.16
C ILE A 233 14.13 23.91 -4.85
N GLY A 234 14.44 24.65 -5.92
CA GLY A 234 13.45 25.34 -6.74
C GLY A 234 12.38 24.39 -7.28
N THR A 235 12.77 23.18 -7.72
CA THR A 235 11.83 22.17 -8.21
C THR A 235 10.82 21.78 -7.12
N LEU A 236 11.27 21.59 -5.88
CA LEU A 236 10.35 21.26 -4.77
C LEU A 236 9.38 22.41 -4.48
N LYS A 237 9.84 23.67 -4.53
CA LYS A 237 8.97 24.84 -4.34
C LYS A 237 7.91 24.92 -5.42
N GLU A 238 8.31 24.81 -6.69
CA GLU A 238 7.41 24.83 -7.85
C GLU A 238 6.39 23.68 -7.78
N THR A 239 6.82 22.49 -7.36
CA THR A 239 5.94 21.33 -7.14
C THR A 239 4.89 21.60 -6.07
N ILE A 240 5.30 22.18 -4.94
CA ILE A 240 4.38 22.52 -3.85
C ILE A 240 3.38 23.59 -4.32
N GLU A 241 3.83 24.60 -5.04
CA GLU A 241 2.96 25.63 -5.63
C GLU A 241 1.96 25.03 -6.62
N GLN A 242 2.42 24.12 -7.47
CA GLN A 242 1.58 23.41 -8.44
C GLN A 242 0.50 22.56 -7.73
N LEU A 243 0.88 21.78 -6.71
CA LEU A 243 -0.06 21.01 -5.90
C LEU A 243 -1.12 21.91 -5.24
N LEU A 244 -0.70 23.03 -4.64
CA LEU A 244 -1.64 23.99 -4.03
C LEU A 244 -2.62 24.59 -5.06
N GLY A 245 -2.25 24.62 -6.35
CA GLY A 245 -3.14 25.01 -7.44
C GLY A 245 -4.21 23.98 -7.79
N TYR A 246 -4.00 22.69 -7.49
CA TYR A 246 -4.94 21.60 -7.80
C TYR A 246 -5.78 21.16 -6.61
N LEU A 247 -5.27 21.33 -5.40
CA LEU A 247 -5.93 20.85 -4.19
C LEU A 247 -7.20 21.68 -3.89
N GLY A 248 -8.34 21.01 -3.93
CA GLY A 248 -9.63 21.54 -3.55
C GLY A 248 -9.93 21.38 -2.06
N TRP A 249 -11.01 22.04 -1.61
CA TRP A 249 -11.42 22.07 -0.20
C TRP A 249 -11.63 20.69 0.45
N HIS A 250 -11.84 19.65 -0.33
CA HIS A 250 -12.07 18.28 0.16
C HIS A 250 -10.75 17.52 0.41
N ASN A 251 -9.62 17.89 -0.23
CA ASN A 251 -8.38 17.15 -0.09
C ASN A 251 -7.75 17.34 1.30
N ASN A 252 -7.41 16.24 1.95
CA ASN A 252 -6.72 16.24 3.25
C ASN A 252 -5.27 15.71 3.14
N PHE A 253 -4.96 15.00 2.05
CA PHE A 253 -3.69 14.35 1.82
C PHE A 253 -3.20 14.55 0.38
N CYS A 254 -1.89 14.68 0.19
CA CYS A 254 -1.24 14.69 -1.12
C CYS A 254 0.18 14.12 -1.07
N GLY A 255 0.70 13.75 -2.23
CA GLY A 255 2.01 13.14 -2.38
C GLY A 255 2.91 13.88 -3.37
N ILE A 256 4.22 13.75 -3.16
CA ILE A 256 5.26 14.19 -4.09
C ILE A 256 6.27 13.06 -4.25
N ILE A 257 6.66 12.75 -5.49
CA ILE A 257 7.76 11.82 -5.76
C ILE A 257 8.83 12.54 -6.59
N MET A 258 10.05 12.60 -6.04
CA MET A 258 11.18 13.29 -6.61
C MET A 258 12.22 12.30 -7.15
N PHE A 259 12.39 12.25 -8.47
CA PHE A 259 13.38 11.38 -9.13
C PHE A 259 14.75 12.05 -9.19
N CYS A 260 15.77 11.42 -8.62
CA CYS A 260 17.11 11.96 -8.51
C CYS A 260 18.10 11.21 -9.41
N TYR A 261 18.37 11.75 -10.59
CA TYR A 261 19.36 11.21 -11.53
C TYR A 261 20.80 11.68 -11.24
N LYS A 262 20.97 12.79 -10.51
CA LYS A 262 22.28 13.44 -10.27
C LYS A 262 23.02 12.83 -9.06
N ILE A 263 24.34 13.08 -9.00
CA ILE A 263 25.24 12.57 -7.96
C ILE A 263 25.07 13.40 -6.66
N ASN A 264 25.20 12.73 -5.50
CA ASN A 264 25.09 13.25 -4.13
C ASN A 264 23.67 13.28 -3.52
N PHE A 265 23.01 12.12 -3.53
CA PHE A 265 21.68 11.91 -2.95
C PHE A 265 21.56 12.33 -1.48
N THR A 266 22.59 12.07 -0.66
CA THR A 266 22.60 12.49 0.75
C THR A 266 22.48 14.01 0.91
N ASN A 267 23.17 14.79 0.08
CA ASN A 267 23.06 16.24 0.11
C ASN A 267 21.66 16.71 -0.35
N ILE A 268 21.06 16.05 -1.35
CA ILE A 268 19.69 16.34 -1.78
C ILE A 268 18.71 16.19 -0.60
N LEU A 269 18.78 15.06 0.11
CA LEU A 269 17.93 14.80 1.27
C LEU A 269 18.12 15.85 2.37
N LYS A 270 19.37 16.24 2.64
CA LYS A 270 19.69 17.27 3.65
C LYS A 270 19.12 18.63 3.26
N THR A 271 19.33 19.07 2.01
CA THR A 271 18.81 20.35 1.51
C THR A 271 17.28 20.38 1.53
N ALA A 272 16.62 19.29 1.14
CA ALA A 272 15.17 19.20 1.23
C ALA A 272 14.68 19.27 2.67
N GLU A 273 15.31 18.54 3.59
CA GLU A 273 14.95 18.55 5.01
C GLU A 273 15.10 19.95 5.64
N GLU A 274 16.23 20.63 5.38
CA GLU A 274 16.48 21.98 5.90
C GLU A 274 15.39 22.95 5.42
N HIS A 275 15.04 22.89 4.14
CA HIS A 275 13.97 23.70 3.57
C HIS A 275 12.61 23.37 4.19
N LEU A 276 12.28 22.08 4.33
CA LEU A 276 11.01 21.67 4.94
C LEU A 276 10.89 22.14 6.39
N ARG A 277 11.97 22.09 7.16
CA ARG A 277 12.02 22.57 8.55
C ARG A 277 11.84 24.08 8.67
N GLU A 278 12.37 24.84 7.72
CA GLU A 278 12.35 26.31 7.76
C GLU A 278 10.98 26.88 7.36
N TYR A 279 10.34 26.30 6.34
CA TYR A 279 9.14 26.89 5.72
C TYR A 279 7.85 26.13 5.98
N TYR A 280 7.92 24.88 6.46
CA TYR A 280 6.75 24.02 6.64
C TYR A 280 6.71 23.39 8.02
N ASN A 281 5.53 22.96 8.45
CA ASN A 281 5.37 22.22 9.70
C ASN A 281 5.83 20.77 9.48
N PHE A 282 7.15 20.57 9.52
CA PHE A 282 7.84 19.30 9.30
C PHE A 282 7.87 18.47 10.59
N ASP A 283 7.35 17.24 10.52
CA ASP A 283 7.37 16.31 11.65
C ASP A 283 8.63 15.46 11.62
N LYS A 284 9.51 15.63 12.62
CA LYS A 284 10.75 14.84 12.75
C LYS A 284 10.51 13.44 13.30
N SER A 285 9.36 13.19 13.95
CA SER A 285 9.11 11.94 14.67
C SER A 285 8.81 10.76 13.73
N GLU A 286 8.41 11.04 12.49
CA GLU A 286 7.98 10.04 11.51
C GLU A 286 9.06 9.67 10.48
N ARG A 287 10.35 9.79 10.82
CA ARG A 287 11.46 9.41 9.93
C ARG A 287 11.60 7.88 9.86
N TYR A 288 10.60 7.22 9.29
CA TYR A 288 10.52 5.76 9.16
C TYR A 288 11.45 5.24 8.05
N ILE A 289 11.70 6.06 7.03
CA ILE A 289 12.49 5.70 5.84
C ILE A 289 13.43 6.89 5.48
N PRO A 290 14.75 6.68 5.26
CA PRO A 290 15.73 7.77 5.12
C PRO A 290 15.46 8.80 4.01
N ASN A 291 14.74 8.41 2.96
CA ASN A 291 14.43 9.19 1.77
C ASN A 291 12.96 9.62 1.67
N GLU A 292 12.20 9.53 2.76
CA GLU A 292 10.82 9.95 2.85
C GLU A 292 10.64 11.05 3.91
N PHE A 293 9.73 11.98 3.65
CA PHE A 293 9.44 13.13 4.48
C PHE A 293 7.93 13.33 4.62
N ARG A 294 7.49 13.78 5.80
CA ARG A 294 6.10 14.18 6.05
C ARG A 294 6.06 15.59 6.60
N PHE A 295 5.18 16.41 6.03
CA PHE A 295 5.02 17.81 6.41
C PHE A 295 3.60 18.27 6.11
N ARG A 296 3.22 19.44 6.62
CA ARG A 296 1.90 20.01 6.41
C ARG A 296 1.96 21.26 5.55
N LEU A 297 1.13 21.29 4.51
CA LEU A 297 0.85 22.46 3.70
C LEU A 297 -0.36 23.20 4.27
N GLN A 298 -0.34 24.53 4.25
CA GLN A 298 -1.52 25.33 4.53
C GLN A 298 -2.50 25.20 3.36
N HIS A 299 -3.77 24.91 3.63
CA HIS A 299 -4.77 24.87 2.58
C HIS A 299 -4.97 26.27 1.96
N PRO A 300 -4.98 26.43 0.62
CA PRO A 300 -4.99 27.75 -0.04
C PRO A 300 -6.24 28.56 0.28
N THR A 301 -7.38 27.89 0.46
CA THR A 301 -8.68 28.53 0.72
C THR A 301 -9.20 28.40 2.15
N ASP A 302 -8.50 27.68 3.04
CA ASP A 302 -8.93 27.45 4.42
C ASP A 302 -7.75 27.60 5.39
N LYS A 303 -7.76 28.68 6.16
CA LYS A 303 -6.66 29.05 7.09
C LYS A 303 -6.55 28.11 8.29
N PHE A 304 -7.59 27.33 8.59
CA PHE A 304 -7.58 26.39 9.72
C PHE A 304 -7.35 24.94 9.27
N LYS A 305 -7.28 24.70 7.96
CA LYS A 305 -7.04 23.39 7.38
C LYS A 305 -5.60 23.26 6.90
N HIS A 306 -5.03 22.10 7.20
CA HIS A 306 -3.75 21.67 6.65
C HIS A 306 -3.94 20.44 5.77
N ILE A 307 -3.05 20.30 4.80
CA ILE A 307 -2.96 19.13 3.93
C ILE A 307 -1.71 18.35 4.36
N GLU A 308 -1.90 17.11 4.77
CA GLU A 308 -0.80 16.21 5.12
C GLU A 308 -0.10 15.75 3.83
N THR A 309 1.18 16.04 3.72
CA THR A 309 1.95 15.83 2.48
C THR A 309 3.04 14.79 2.71
N HIS A 310 3.06 13.77 1.86
CA HIS A 310 4.12 12.77 1.81
C HIS A 310 5.08 13.07 0.66
N LEU A 311 6.38 13.15 0.93
CA LEU A 311 7.41 13.38 -0.08
C LEU A 311 8.40 12.22 -0.08
N THR A 312 8.55 11.56 -1.22
CA THR A 312 9.52 10.48 -1.44
C THR A 312 10.60 10.93 -2.42
N PHE A 313 11.87 10.70 -2.10
CA PHE A 313 12.98 10.85 -3.03
C PHE A 313 13.43 9.49 -3.55
N VAL A 314 13.58 9.35 -4.87
CA VAL A 314 13.98 8.11 -5.52
C VAL A 314 15.39 8.28 -6.08
N ASN A 315 16.34 7.49 -5.55
CA ASN A 315 17.72 7.53 -6.03
C ASN A 315 17.87 6.71 -7.32
N LEU A 316 18.04 7.39 -8.45
CA LEU A 316 18.30 6.80 -9.76
C LEU A 316 19.75 7.00 -10.22
N LYS A 317 20.69 7.24 -9.29
CA LYS A 317 22.10 7.38 -9.64
C LYS A 317 22.63 6.08 -10.24
N THR A 318 23.28 6.20 -11.39
CA THR A 318 24.04 5.10 -12.01
C THR A 318 25.53 5.43 -12.07
N ASN A 319 26.40 4.48 -11.72
CA ASN A 319 27.85 4.60 -11.92
C ASN A 319 28.19 4.30 -13.39
N LEU A 320 27.81 5.20 -14.32
CA LEU A 320 28.05 5.02 -15.76
C LEU A 320 29.54 4.96 -16.15
N LYS A 321 30.46 5.28 -15.24
CA LYS A 321 31.91 5.15 -15.48
C LYS A 321 32.44 3.72 -15.41
N THR A 322 31.71 2.74 -14.86
CA THR A 322 32.26 1.38 -14.66
C THR A 322 31.99 0.45 -15.85
N ASN A 323 30.93 0.67 -16.64
CA ASN A 323 30.53 -0.29 -17.68
C ASN A 323 31.12 -0.02 -19.08
N LEU A 324 31.51 1.23 -19.39
CA LEU A 324 32.25 1.52 -20.63
C LEU A 324 33.66 0.92 -20.58
N ILE A 325 34.30 0.87 -19.40
CA ILE A 325 35.62 0.27 -19.20
C ILE A 325 35.55 -1.27 -19.35
N ASN A 326 34.49 -1.91 -18.85
CA ASN A 326 34.33 -3.36 -18.99
C ASN A 326 34.00 -3.80 -20.43
N SER A 327 33.30 -2.97 -21.22
CA SER A 327 33.04 -3.25 -22.64
C SER A 327 34.26 -3.02 -23.55
N ALA A 328 35.19 -2.13 -23.15
CA ALA A 328 36.45 -1.90 -23.84
C ALA A 328 37.49 -2.98 -23.52
N ASN A 329 37.53 -3.47 -22.27
CA ASN A 329 38.48 -4.51 -21.84
C ASN A 329 38.13 -5.93 -22.34
N HIS A 330 36.89 -6.18 -22.79
CA HIS A 330 36.52 -7.47 -23.40
C HIS A 330 36.78 -7.57 -24.91
N LYS A 331 37.14 -6.47 -25.57
CA LYS A 331 37.51 -6.48 -26.99
C LYS A 331 39.01 -6.68 -27.26
N HIS A 332 39.83 -6.82 -26.21
CA HIS A 332 41.29 -6.95 -26.35
C HIS A 332 41.89 -8.27 -25.87
N THR A 333 41.09 -9.30 -25.58
CA THR A 333 41.60 -10.60 -25.11
C THR A 333 41.14 -11.81 -25.94
N THR A 334 40.80 -11.61 -27.21
CA THR A 334 40.56 -12.73 -28.16
C THR A 334 41.34 -12.52 -29.46
N GLN A 335 42.66 -12.44 -29.33
CA GLN A 335 43.59 -12.83 -30.38
C GLN A 335 44.89 -13.22 -29.70
N ASP A 336 45.46 -14.34 -30.13
CA ASP A 336 46.63 -15.05 -29.57
C ASP A 336 46.32 -16.05 -28.45
N ASP A 337 45.83 -17.24 -28.84
CA ASP A 337 46.61 -18.48 -28.70
C ASP A 337 45.85 -19.72 -29.25
N ILE A 338 46.53 -20.41 -30.19
CA ILE A 338 46.28 -21.71 -30.87
C ILE A 338 45.42 -21.69 -32.13
#